data_AF-A0A1I2UDF6-F1
#
_entry.id   AF-A0A1I2UDF6-F1
#
_cell.length_a   1.000
_cell.length_b   1.000
_cell.length_c   1.000
_cell.angle_alpha   90.00
_cell.angle_beta   90.00
_cell.angle_gamma   90.00
#
_symmetry.space_group_name_H-M   'P 1'
#
loop_
_entity.id
_entity.type
_entity.pdbx_description
1 polymer ?
#
loop_
_entity_poly.entity_id
_entity_poly.type
_entity_poly.pdbx_seq_one_letter_code
_entity_poly.pdbx_strand_id
1 'polypeptide(L)'
;MPKRYPKEFRDDVIRVALVRDRDVSLAQVAEDFGIHVGTLDKWLRQERIDNGEQEGVSRKESQELRQLRRRNRLLGQENEVLRRAAAYL
;
A
#
# COMPACT_ATOMS: atom_id res chain seq x y z
N MET A 1 0.66 -11.84 -14.47
CA MET A 1 1.30 -10.95 -13.48
C MET A 1 2.10 -11.80 -12.52
N PRO A 2 3.35 -11.43 -12.16
CA PRO A 2 4.11 -12.17 -11.16
C PRO A 2 3.34 -12.23 -9.83
N LYS A 3 3.47 -13.36 -9.13
CA LYS A 3 2.79 -13.59 -7.85
C LYS A 3 3.35 -12.60 -6.83
N ARG A 4 2.46 -11.91 -6.10
CA ARG A 4 2.89 -10.98 -5.04
C ARG A 4 3.46 -11.78 -3.87
N TYR A 5 4.50 -11.26 -3.25
CA TYR A 5 4.97 -11.78 -1.97
C TYR A 5 3.85 -11.70 -0.92
N PRO A 6 3.70 -12.73 -0.06
CA PRO A 6 2.80 -12.68 1.07
C PRO A 6 3.09 -11.47 1.96
N LYS A 7 2.05 -10.92 2.59
CA LYS A 7 2.19 -9.77 3.51
C LYS A 7 3.13 -10.12 4.67
N GLU A 8 2.92 -11.28 5.29
CA GLU A 8 3.72 -11.75 6.42
C GLU A 8 5.20 -11.83 6.07
N PHE A 9 5.54 -12.47 4.96
CA PHE A 9 6.91 -12.54 4.45
C PHE A 9 7.53 -11.15 4.28
N ARG A 10 6.82 -10.23 3.63
CA ARG A 10 7.30 -8.87 3.44
C ARG A 10 7.56 -8.16 4.78
N ASP A 11 6.61 -8.25 5.70
CA ASP A 11 6.67 -7.53 6.97
C ASP A 11 7.80 -8.11 7.86
N ASP A 12 8.02 -9.43 7.82
CA ASP A 12 9.15 -10.09 8.49
C ASP A 12 10.50 -9.61 7.95
N VAL A 13 10.63 -9.54 6.61
CA VAL A 13 11.84 -9.06 5.94
C VAL A 13 12.10 -7.58 6.24
N ILE A 14 11.06 -6.74 6.26
CA ILE A 14 11.17 -5.34 6.68
C ILE A 14 11.67 -5.26 8.12
N ARG A 15 11.10 -6.06 9.03
CA ARG A 15 11.50 -6.06 10.45
C ARG A 15 12.96 -6.44 10.63
N VAL A 16 13.43 -7.50 9.95
CA VAL A 16 14.85 -7.89 9.98
C VAL A 16 15.72 -6.76 9.42
N ALA A 17 15.32 -6.15 8.30
CA ALA A 17 16.06 -5.03 7.73
C ALA A 17 16.10 -3.81 8.66
N LEU A 18 15.07 -3.54 9.46
CA LEU A 18 15.04 -2.38 10.38
C LEU A 18 15.89 -2.61 11.64
N VAL A 19 16.00 -3.85 12.13
CA VAL A 19 16.74 -4.20 13.36
C VAL A 19 18.19 -4.61 13.08
N ARG A 20 18.57 -4.78 11.81
CA ARG A 20 19.92 -5.19 11.42
C ARG A 20 21.02 -4.30 12.00
N ASP A 21 22.18 -4.91 12.25
CA ASP A 21 23.39 -4.17 12.61
C ASP A 21 23.90 -3.28 11.46
N ARG A 22 24.67 -2.24 11.79
CA ARG A 22 25.12 -1.24 10.80
C ARG A 22 26.06 -1.78 9.73
N ASP A 23 26.79 -2.84 10.06
CA ASP A 23 27.69 -3.59 9.17
C ASP A 23 26.91 -4.51 8.21
N VAL A 24 25.66 -4.86 8.52
CA VAL A 24 24.80 -5.63 7.63
C VAL A 24 24.14 -4.72 6.59
N SER A 25 24.52 -4.90 5.33
CA SER A 25 23.94 -4.14 4.22
C SER A 25 22.52 -4.62 3.87
N LEU A 26 21.72 -3.73 3.27
CA LEU A 26 20.41 -4.12 2.73
C LEU A 26 20.53 -5.14 1.59
N ALA A 27 21.65 -5.14 0.87
CA ALA A 27 21.90 -6.12 -0.18
C ALA A 27 22.06 -7.53 0.40
N GLN A 28 22.79 -7.65 1.52
CA GLN A 28 22.96 -8.92 2.23
C GLN A 28 21.61 -9.45 2.73
N VAL A 29 20.81 -8.61 3.40
CA VAL A 29 19.47 -9.01 3.86
C VAL A 29 18.61 -9.46 2.68
N ALA A 30 18.62 -8.71 1.57
CA ALA A 30 17.84 -9.08 0.40
C ALA A 30 18.28 -10.44 -0.20
N GLU A 31 19.59 -10.69 -0.26
CA GLU A 31 20.17 -11.95 -0.71
C GLU A 31 19.77 -13.13 0.18
N ASP A 32 19.86 -12.97 1.51
CA ASP A 32 19.50 -13.99 2.48
C ASP A 32 18.03 -14.43 2.36
N PHE A 33 17.14 -13.50 1.97
CA PHE A 33 15.72 -13.77 1.72
C PHE A 33 15.38 -14.08 0.26
N GLY A 34 16.37 -14.14 -0.64
CA GLY A 34 16.18 -14.46 -2.05
C GLY A 34 15.38 -13.40 -2.83
N ILE A 35 15.44 -12.13 -2.41
CA ILE A 35 14.76 -11.02 -3.06
C ILE A 35 15.75 -10.02 -3.66
N HIS A 36 15.32 -9.28 -4.67
CA HIS A 36 16.13 -8.19 -5.22
C HIS A 36 16.20 -7.02 -4.23
N VAL A 37 17.39 -6.44 -4.01
CA VAL A 37 17.62 -5.32 -3.06
C VAL A 37 16.68 -4.12 -3.30
N GLY A 38 16.41 -3.78 -4.56
CA GLY A 38 15.45 -2.71 -4.89
C GLY A 38 14.01 -3.00 -4.47
N THR A 39 13.64 -4.28 -4.30
CA THR A 39 12.34 -4.67 -3.74
C THR A 39 12.28 -4.34 -2.26
N LEU A 40 13.34 -4.69 -1.52
CA LEU A 40 13.48 -4.36 -0.11
C LEU A 40 13.51 -2.84 0.12
N ASP A 41 14.28 -2.10 -0.68
CA ASP A 41 14.34 -0.64 -0.58
C ASP A 41 12.97 0.01 -0.79
N LYS A 42 12.21 -0.45 -1.79
CA LYS A 42 10.84 0.01 -2.03
C LYS A 42 9.92 -0.27 -0.84
N TRP A 43 10.06 -1.43 -0.21
CA TRP A 43 9.27 -1.80 0.97
C TRP A 43 9.60 -0.91 2.16
N LEU A 44 10.88 -0.70 2.44
CA LEU A 44 11.35 0.19 3.50
C LEU A 44 10.91 1.63 3.27
N ARG A 45 10.99 2.12 2.03
CA ARG A 45 10.48 3.45 1.67
C ARG A 45 8.99 3.57 1.95
N GLN A 46 8.19 2.58 1.57
CA GLN A 46 6.76 2.60 1.87
C GLN A 46 6.49 2.57 3.37
N GLU A 47 7.29 1.83 4.13
CA GLU A 47 7.16 1.77 5.59
C GLU A 47 7.46 3.13 6.24
N ARG A 48 8.50 3.83 5.78
CA ARG A 48 8.78 5.22 6.21
C ARG A 48 7.64 6.17 5.91
N ILE A 49 7.03 6.05 4.73
CA ILE A 49 5.84 6.84 4.36
C ILE A 49 4.67 6.50 5.28
N ASP A 50 4.41 5.22 5.52
CA ASP A 50 3.32 4.77 6.39
C ASP A 50 3.51 5.24 7.84
N ASN A 51 4.76 5.37 8.31
CA ASN A 51 5.13 5.89 9.62
C ASN A 51 5.18 7.44 9.69
N GLY A 52 5.01 8.13 8.57
CA GLY A 52 5.10 9.60 8.50
C GLY A 52 6.52 10.16 8.56
N GLU A 53 7.54 9.30 8.39
CA GLU A 53 8.96 9.71 8.36
C GLU A 53 9.37 10.28 6.99
N GLN A 54 8.57 10.04 5.95
CA GLN A 54 8.83 10.51 4.59
C GLN A 54 7.52 10.90 3.90
N GLU A 55 7.57 11.95 3.07
CA GLU A 55 6.44 12.36 2.24
C GLU A 55 6.07 11.29 1.20
N GLY A 56 4.77 11.05 1.05
CA GLY A 56 4.20 10.12 0.08
C GLY A 56 2.77 9.75 0.44
N VAL A 57 2.15 8.90 -0.39
CA VAL A 57 0.81 8.38 -0.11
C VAL A 57 0.95 7.11 0.72
N SER A 58 0.43 7.16 1.95
CA SER A 58 0.40 6.00 2.84
C SER A 58 -0.57 4.93 2.32
N ARG A 59 -0.34 3.69 2.75
CA ARG A 59 -1.26 2.58 2.45
C ARG A 59 -2.68 2.86 2.98
N LYS A 60 -2.80 3.56 4.12
CA LYS A 60 -4.07 3.95 4.75
C LYS A 60 -4.83 4.96 3.87
N GLU A 61 -4.18 6.06 3.49
CA GLU A 61 -4.79 7.07 2.61
C GLU A 61 -5.21 6.47 1.26
N SER A 62 -4.38 5.59 0.69
CA SER A 62 -4.72 4.87 -0.54
C SER A 62 -5.96 3.98 -0.38
N GLN A 63 -6.14 3.34 0.79
CA GLN A 63 -7.31 2.54 1.09
C GLN A 63 -8.56 3.41 1.26
N GLU A 64 -8.46 4.50 2.02
CA GLU A 64 -9.55 5.46 2.22
C GLU A 64 -10.00 6.08 0.89
N LEU A 65 -9.05 6.49 0.04
CA LEU A 65 -9.34 7.04 -1.28
C LEU A 65 -10.13 6.05 -2.16
N ARG A 66 -9.79 4.76 -2.11
CA ARG A 66 -10.53 3.71 -2.83
C ARG A 66 -11.96 3.55 -2.30
N GLN A 67 -12.13 3.56 -0.99
CA GLN A 67 -13.45 3.47 -0.38
C GLN A 67 -14.32 4.68 -0.72
N LEU A 68 -13.76 5.88 -0.64
CA LEU A 68 -14.43 7.13 -0.99
C LEU A 68 -14.85 7.15 -2.46
N ARG A 69 -13.96 6.75 -3.38
CA ARG A 69 -14.28 6.63 -4.81
C ARG A 69 -15.42 5.64 -5.07
N ARG A 70 -15.44 4.51 -4.35
CA ARG A 70 -16.53 3.53 -4.45
C ARG A 70 -17.86 4.12 -3.95
N ARG A 71 -17.84 4.79 -2.79
CA ARG A 71 -19.04 5.42 -2.21
C ARG A 71 -19.58 6.53 -3.10
N ASN A 72 -18.70 7.38 -3.64
CA ASN A 72 -19.10 8.46 -4.54
C ASN A 72 -19.76 7.92 -5.81
N ARG A 73 -19.25 6.82 -6.38
CA ARG A 73 -19.88 6.14 -7.52
C ARG A 73 -21.28 5.64 -7.18
N LEU A 74 -21.46 5.01 -6.02
CA LEU A 74 -22.77 4.50 -5.58
C LEU A 74 -23.76 5.65 -5.38
N LEU A 75 -23.36 6.70 -4.67
CA LEU A 75 -24.19 7.90 -4.46
C LEU A 75 -24.55 8.58 -5.77
N GLY A 76 -23.64 8.57 -6.76
CA GLY A 76 -23.93 9.08 -8.10
C GLY A 76 -25.04 8.29 -8.80
N GLN A 77 -25.00 6.96 -8.70
CA GLN A 77 -26.05 6.08 -9.24
C GLN A 77 -27.39 6.27 -8.54
N GLU A 78 -27.40 6.36 -7.20
CA GLU A 78 -28.61 6.60 -6.42
C GLU A 78 -29.26 7.94 -6.79
N ASN A 79 -28.46 9.01 -6.89
CA ASN A 79 -28.94 10.33 -7.31
C ASN A 79 -29.51 10.30 -8.73
N GLU A 80 -28.89 9.55 -9.64
CA GLU A 80 -29.40 9.41 -11.01
C GLU A 80 -30.77 8.72 -11.03
N VAL A 81 -30.94 7.64 -10.26
CA VAL A 81 -32.23 6.96 -10.11
C VAL A 81 -33.29 7.90 -9.55
N LEU A 82 -32.97 8.64 -8.47
CA LEU A 82 -33.89 9.59 -7.86
C LEU A 82 -34.30 10.71 -8.82
N ARG A 83 -33.34 11.25 -9.58
CA ARG A 83 -33.62 12.28 -10.61
C ARG A 83 -34.53 11.76 -11.70
N ARG A 84 -34.32 10.52 -12.16
CA ARG A 84 -35.20 9.89 -13.17
C ARG A 84 -36.60 9.69 -12.60
N ALA A 85 -36.74 9.17 -11.39
CA ALA A 85 -38.05 8.97 -10.75
C ALA A 85 -38.81 10.29 -10.57
N ALA A 86 -38.12 11.35 -10.13
CA ALA A 86 -38.71 12.68 -10.00
C ALA A 86 -39.14 13.32 -11.33
N ALA A 87 -38.58 12.88 -12.47
CA ALA A 87 -39.00 13.36 -13.79
C ALA A 87 -40.31 12.72 -14.29
N TYR A 88 -40.80 11.66 -13.63
CA TYR A 88 -42.07 10.99 -13.93
C TYR A 88 -43.16 11.26 -12.87
N LEU A 89 -42.90 12.16 -11.91
CA LEU A 89 -43.86 12.72 -10.96
C LEU A 89 -44.25 14.15 -11.38
#